data_AF-A0AA35XZI6-F1
#
_entry.id   AF-A0AA35XZI6-F1
#
_cell.length_a   1.000
_cell.length_b   1.000
_cell.length_c   1.000
_cell.angle_alpha   90.00
_cell.angle_beta   90.00
_cell.angle_gamma   90.00
#
_symmetry.space_group_name_H-M   'P 1'
#
loop_
_entity.id
_entity.type
_entity.pdbx_description
1 polymer ?
#
loop_
_entity_poly.entity_id
_entity_poly.type
_entity_poly.pdbx_seq_one_letter_code
_entity_poly.pdbx_strand_id
1 'polypeptide(L)'
;MPDDPLALITTVELTWIEKKVERWLRFGRPVADTILDRQRRVLSFVPGSVFAFVRWAANEYGTVESHIDIVRTVGSGEDCQTVSCVQPGGEVLLHQ
;
A
#
# COMPACT_ATOMS: atom_id res chain seq x y z
N MET A 1 -19.57 -0.99 -22.95
CA MET A 1 -18.77 -0.13 -22.05
C MET A 1 -18.63 -0.88 -20.74
N PRO A 2 -17.48 -1.45 -20.37
CA PRO A 2 -17.35 -2.18 -19.11
C PRO A 2 -17.01 -1.18 -18.00
N ASP A 3 -18.04 -0.64 -17.38
CA ASP A 3 -18.00 -0.18 -15.99
C ASP A 3 -18.44 -1.41 -15.17
N ASP A 4 -17.47 -2.23 -14.75
CA ASP A 4 -17.74 -3.39 -13.91
C ASP A 4 -17.45 -2.96 -12.46
N PRO A 5 -18.48 -2.69 -11.63
CA PRO A 5 -18.31 -2.25 -10.24
C PRO A 5 -17.70 -3.33 -9.33
N LEU A 6 -17.29 -4.47 -9.89
CA LEU A 6 -16.54 -5.54 -9.22
C LEU A 6 -15.03 -5.46 -9.43
N ALA A 7 -14.51 -4.43 -10.13
CA ALA A 7 -13.09 -4.14 -10.14
C ALA A 7 -12.64 -3.78 -8.71
N LEU A 8 -12.14 -4.76 -7.95
CA LEU A 8 -11.59 -4.54 -6.61
C LEU A 8 -10.38 -3.63 -6.72
N ILE A 9 -10.59 -2.33 -6.53
CA ILE A 9 -9.52 -1.36 -6.44
C ILE A 9 -8.84 -1.58 -5.09
N THR A 10 -7.55 -1.88 -5.13
CA THR A 10 -6.74 -2.00 -3.93
C THR A 10 -6.31 -0.62 -3.47
N THR A 11 -6.61 -0.28 -2.23
CA THR A 11 -6.19 0.97 -1.60
C THR A 11 -5.04 0.70 -0.64
N VAL A 12 -4.04 1.59 -0.62
CA VAL A 12 -2.81 1.48 0.17
C VAL A 12 -2.62 2.78 0.92
N GLU A 13 -2.59 2.72 2.24
CA GLU A 13 -2.40 3.91 3.06
C GLU A 13 -0.91 4.17 3.33
N LEU A 14 -0.42 5.31 2.87
CA LEU A 14 0.90 5.86 3.17
C LEU A 14 0.78 6.81 4.36
N THR A 15 1.66 6.67 5.35
CA THR A 15 1.72 7.51 6.55
C THR A 15 3.12 8.10 6.68
N TRP A 16 3.23 9.42 6.77
CA TRP A 16 4.48 10.15 6.96
C TRP A 16 4.40 11.01 8.22
N ILE A 17 5.05 10.54 9.27
CA ILE A 17 5.18 11.15 10.59
C ILE A 17 6.67 11.35 10.82
N GLU A 18 7.09 12.60 10.74
CA GLU A 18 8.49 13.00 10.94
C GLU A 18 9.06 12.40 12.23
N LYS A 19 10.23 11.75 12.13
CA LYS A 19 10.95 11.08 13.24
C LYS A 19 10.24 9.92 13.93
N LYS A 20 9.12 9.44 13.39
CA LYS A 20 8.40 8.28 13.94
C LYS A 20 8.13 7.19 12.91
N VAL A 21 7.40 7.53 11.85
CA VAL A 21 6.89 6.53 10.89
C VAL A 21 6.86 7.16 9.52
N GLU A 22 7.69 6.68 8.61
CA GLU A 22 7.73 7.12 7.23
C GLU A 22 7.36 5.96 6.31
N ARG A 23 6.22 6.08 5.64
CA ARG A 23 5.75 5.07 4.70
C ARG A 23 5.55 5.72 3.35
N TRP A 24 6.23 5.19 2.35
CA TRP A 24 6.17 5.74 0.99
C TRP A 24 6.18 4.62 -0.04
N LEU A 25 5.71 4.94 -1.23
CA LEU A 25 5.82 4.04 -2.36
C LEU A 25 7.21 4.19 -2.98
N ARG A 26 7.95 3.09 -3.14
CA ARG A 26 9.22 3.11 -3.87
C ARG A 26 9.00 3.08 -5.38
N PHE A 27 8.03 2.28 -5.82
CA PHE A 27 7.54 2.27 -7.19
C PHE A 27 6.12 1.70 -7.25
N GLY A 28 5.41 2.02 -8.32
CA GLY A 28 4.04 1.59 -8.55
C GLY A 28 3.26 2.67 -9.27
N ARG A 29 2.24 2.28 -10.04
CA ARG A 29 1.39 3.20 -10.78
C ARG A 29 0.01 3.25 -10.12
N PRO A 30 -0.22 4.15 -9.13
CA PRO A 30 -1.54 4.33 -8.60
C PRO A 30 -2.43 4.95 -9.68
N VAL A 31 -3.69 4.51 -9.71
CA VAL A 31 -4.72 5.10 -10.57
C VAL A 31 -5.44 6.26 -9.89
N ALA A 32 -5.38 6.32 -8.56
CA ALA A 32 -5.84 7.49 -7.82
C ALA A 32 -4.94 7.74 -6.61
N ASP A 33 -4.79 9.02 -6.25
CA ASP A 33 -4.18 9.46 -5.01
C ASP A 33 -5.20 10.29 -4.21
N THR A 34 -5.49 9.84 -2.99
CA THR A 34 -6.44 10.48 -2.07
C THR A 34 -5.67 10.90 -0.84
N ILE A 35 -5.45 12.20 -0.66
CA ILE A 35 -4.79 12.71 0.54
C ILE A 35 -5.83 12.78 1.67
N LEU A 36 -5.65 12.00 2.73
CA LEU A 36 -6.52 12.05 3.92
C LEU A 36 -6.13 13.24 4.81
N ASP A 37 -4.85 13.34 5.13
CA ASP A 37 -4.27 14.35 6.01
C ASP A 37 -2.87 14.75 5.51
N ARG A 38 -2.31 15.82 6.08
CA ARG A 38 -0.92 16.25 5.81
C ARG A 38 0.12 15.14 6.08
N GLN A 39 -0.22 14.17 6.92
CA GLN A 39 0.64 13.04 7.29
C GLN A 39 0.15 11.69 6.73
N ARG A 40 -1.00 11.63 6.06
CA ARG A 40 -1.60 10.36 5.60
C ARG A 40 -2.23 10.51 4.22
N ARG A 41 -1.92 9.62 3.29
CA ARG A 41 -2.52 9.58 1.95
C ARG A 41 -2.78 8.16 1.54
N VAL A 42 -3.85 7.93 0.80
CA VAL A 42 -4.29 6.64 0.30
C VAL A 42 -4.06 6.60 -1.19
N LEU A 43 -3.39 5.58 -1.68
CA LEU A 43 -3.20 5.33 -3.10
C LEU A 43 -4.10 4.18 -3.54
N SER A 44 -4.83 4.38 -4.62
CA SER A 44 -5.70 3.38 -5.22
C SER A 44 -5.03 2.76 -6.43
N PHE A 45 -5.10 1.45 -6.56
CA PHE A 45 -4.48 0.66 -7.62
C PHE A 45 -5.53 -0.28 -8.22
N VAL A 46 -5.52 -0.39 -9.55
CA VAL A 46 -6.35 -1.39 -10.24
C VAL A 46 -5.80 -2.80 -10.00
N PRO A 47 -6.65 -3.83 -10.01
CA PRO A 47 -6.20 -5.22 -9.89
C PRO A 47 -5.18 -5.58 -10.99
N GLY A 48 -4.18 -6.38 -10.66
CA GLY A 48 -3.04 -6.72 -11.53
C GLY A 48 -1.87 -5.73 -11.49
N SER A 49 -1.97 -4.66 -10.71
CA SER A 49 -0.89 -3.68 -10.49
C SER A 49 0.11 -4.18 -9.45
N VAL A 50 1.41 -3.99 -9.71
CA VAL A 50 2.47 -4.29 -8.75
C VAL A 50 3.04 -2.99 -8.22
N PHE A 51 3.20 -2.89 -6.90
CA PHE A 51 3.82 -1.75 -6.25
C PHE A 51 4.74 -2.21 -5.12
N ALA A 52 5.78 -1.41 -4.84
CA ALA A 52 6.62 -1.58 -3.66
C ALA A 52 6.32 -0.48 -2.65
N PHE A 53 5.85 -0.91 -1.50
CA PHE A 53 5.56 -0.09 -0.35
C PHE A 53 6.70 -0.22 0.66
N VAL A 54 7.31 0.90 1.01
CA VAL A 54 8.37 0.94 2.02
C VAL A 54 7.75 1.43 3.32
N ARG A 55 7.94 0.67 4.40
CA ARG A 55 7.61 1.02 5.77
C ARG A 55 8.89 1.24 6.54
N TRP A 56 9.14 2.50 6.86
CA TRP A 56 10.20 2.89 7.78
C TRP A 56 9.57 3.39 9.07
N ALA A 57 10.11 2.97 10.20
CA ALA A 57 9.77 3.54 11.49
C ALA A 57 11.02 3.68 12.33
N ALA A 58 11.12 4.79 13.04
CA ALA A 58 12.11 5.03 14.06
C ALA A 58 11.40 5.46 15.33
N ASN A 59 11.90 5.05 16.49
CA ASN A 59 11.45 5.58 17.77
C ASN A 59 12.54 6.49 18.35
N GLU A 60 12.27 7.02 19.52
CA GLU A 60 13.20 7.89 20.25
C GLU A 60 14.53 7.19 20.64
N TYR A 61 14.65 5.88 20.41
CA TYR A 61 15.82 5.05 20.72
C TYR A 61 16.56 4.53 19.47
N GLY A 62 16.08 4.79 18.24
CA GLY A 62 16.72 4.38 16.99
C GLY A 62 15.75 3.88 15.91
N THR A 63 16.28 3.39 14.78
CA THR A 63 15.50 2.76 13.71
C THR A 63 14.86 1.47 14.23
N VAL A 64 13.53 1.41 14.23
CA VAL A 64 12.76 0.27 14.77
C VAL A 64 12.37 -0.69 13.66
N GLU A 65 12.01 -0.15 12.49
CA GLU A 65 11.58 -0.94 11.34
C GLU A 65 12.09 -0.32 10.04
N SER A 66 12.61 -1.18 9.17
CA SER A 66 12.96 -0.84 7.80
C SER A 66 12.54 -2.00 6.91
N HIS A 67 11.26 -2.01 6.53
CA HIS A 67 10.66 -3.08 5.74
C HIS A 67 10.23 -2.60 4.36
N ILE A 68 10.40 -3.46 3.37
CA ILE A 68 9.87 -3.24 2.03
C ILE A 68 8.92 -4.37 1.68
N ASP A 69 7.66 -4.00 1.46
CA ASP A 69 6.61 -4.90 1.05
C ASP A 69 6.35 -4.69 -0.44
N ILE A 70 6.63 -5.71 -1.24
CA ILE A 70 6.21 -5.71 -2.65
C ILE A 70 4.85 -6.39 -2.69
N VAL A 71 3.84 -5.63 -3.09
CA VAL A 71 2.45 -6.10 -3.12
C VAL A 71 1.93 -6.02 -4.54
N ARG A 72 1.28 -7.10 -4.97
CA ARG A 72 0.51 -7.17 -6.20
C ARG A 72 -0.96 -7.08 -5.85
N THR A 73 -1.66 -6.13 -6.46
CA THR A 73 -3.10 -6.04 -6.36
C THR A 73 -3.72 -7.21 -7.08
N VAL A 74 -4.65 -7.88 -6.43
CA VAL A 74 -5.38 -9.02 -6.98
C VAL A 74 -6.84 -8.63 -7.13
N GLY A 75 -7.45 -9.04 -8.24
CA GLY A 75 -8.87 -8.86 -8.49
C GLY A 75 -9.71 -9.90 -7.72
N SER A 76 -11.04 -9.75 -7.72
CA SER A 76 -11.96 -10.72 -7.10
C SER A 76 -11.70 -12.13 -7.66
N GLY A 77 -11.09 -13.01 -6.87
CA GLY A 77 -10.89 -14.43 -7.21
C GLY A 77 -9.46 -14.96 -7.19
N GLU A 78 -8.45 -14.11 -6.95
CA GLU A 78 -7.05 -14.55 -6.72
C GLU A 78 -6.72 -14.57 -5.21
N ASP A 79 -5.67 -15.31 -4.80
CA ASP A 79 -5.23 -15.43 -3.40
C ASP A 79 -4.87 -14.05 -2.81
N CYS A 80 -5.79 -13.49 -2.02
CA CYS A 80 -5.61 -12.22 -1.33
C CYS A 80 -4.94 -12.45 0.03
N GLN A 81 -3.78 -11.85 0.29
CA GLN A 81 -3.28 -11.69 1.66
C GLN A 81 -3.82 -10.39 2.26
N THR A 82 -4.39 -10.48 3.47
CA THR A 82 -4.85 -9.32 4.22
C THR A 82 -3.63 -8.61 4.81
N VAL A 83 -3.05 -7.67 4.08
CA VAL A 83 -2.01 -6.79 4.60
C VAL A 83 -2.70 -5.69 5.40
N SER A 84 -2.37 -5.55 6.69
CA SER A 84 -2.78 -4.38 7.48
C SER A 84 -2.40 -3.11 6.72
N CYS A 85 -3.34 -2.18 6.49
CA CYS A 85 -3.30 -1.00 5.58
C CYS A 85 -3.61 -1.22 4.08
N VAL A 86 -4.05 -2.42 3.66
CA VAL A 86 -4.45 -2.70 2.27
C VAL A 86 -5.86 -3.29 2.22
N GLN A 87 -6.81 -2.59 1.60
CA GLN A 87 -8.19 -3.08 1.40
C GLN A 87 -8.53 -3.12 -0.08
N PRO A 88 -9.19 -4.18 -0.59
CA PRO A 88 -9.76 -5.33 0.14
C PRO A 88 -8.78 -6.48 0.47
N GLY A 89 -7.56 -6.45 -0.07
CA GLY A 89 -6.51 -7.45 0.13
C GLY A 89 -5.55 -7.44 -1.06
N GLY A 90 -4.32 -7.89 -0.88
CA GLY A 90 -3.28 -7.89 -1.91
C GLY A 90 -2.30 -9.05 -1.72
N GLU A 91 -1.76 -9.61 -2.79
CA GLU A 91 -0.74 -10.65 -2.72
C GLU A 91 0.59 -10.01 -2.31
N VAL A 92 1.14 -10.38 -1.15
CA VAL A 92 2.47 -9.93 -0.71
C VAL A 92 3.51 -10.81 -1.36
N LEU A 93 4.17 -10.30 -2.39
CA LEU A 93 5.22 -11.01 -3.12
C LEU A 93 6.53 -11.06 -2.34
N LEU A 94 6.77 -10.10 -1.45
CA LEU A 94 7.97 -10.05 -0.63
C LEU A 94 7.70 -9.31 0.67
N HIS A 95 8.09 -9.93 1.79
CA HIS A 95 8.16 -9.32 3.11
C HIS A 95 9.61 -9.47 3.60
N GLN A 96 10.39 -8.38 3.59
CA GLN A 96 11.79 -8.32 4.04
C GLN A 96 12.01 -7.14 4.97
#